data_AF-A0A0C1I5K3-F1
#
_entry.id   AF-A0A0C1I5K3-F1
#
_cell.length_a   1.000
_cell.length_b   1.000
_cell.length_c   1.000
_cell.angle_alpha   90.00
_cell.angle_beta   90.00
_cell.angle_gamma   90.00
#
_symmetry.space_group_name_H-M   'P 1'
#
loop_
_entity.id
_entity.type
_entity.pdbx_description
1 polymer ?
#
loop_
_entity_poly.entity_id
_entity_poly.type
_entity_poly.pdbx_seq_one_letter_code
_entity_poly.pdbx_strand_id
1 'polypeptide(L)'
;MKQFDVPVKYRSPLITAVKEKRKLEDRLKKDFTPTELDLGNLKVFLARHFGFCYGVENAIEIAFRTVDENPGKRIFLLSEMIHNPQVNADLQKHGVQFLQDTYGKQIIPFDEINANDIVLIPAFGTTLAIEKMLRDKGIQTEKYNTTCPFVEKVWNRSEQIASKGYSIIIHGKPMHEETRATFSHAAANAPAVILNDFHDAEILGGFIKGELPPDSFYEIFKGRYTEGFDVSKDLGRFGVVNQTTQLASDTQEIAEYLKMLVMEHYQLDSSTINQRFADTRDTLCYATNDNQTAVSGMLETSADLAIVVGGYNSSNTTHLVELCEKKLPTYFINNPDKLISPNEIQHFDFHTKRELVSTNYLPSLRPVRILITSGASCPDAIVEDVIRKLAVFTDSFDGVERYLHTITH
;
A
#
# COMPACT_ATOMS: atom_id res chain seq x y z
N MET A 1 2.82 6.47 -21.62
CA MET A 1 2.39 6.41 -20.21
C MET A 1 1.57 7.66 -19.97
N LYS A 2 0.42 7.58 -19.29
CA LYS A 2 -0.40 8.75 -18.94
C LYS A 2 0.49 9.71 -18.11
N GLN A 3 0.43 10.99 -18.41
CA GLN A 3 1.02 12.04 -17.57
C GLN A 3 -0.10 12.60 -16.70
N PHE A 4 0.16 12.72 -15.40
CA PHE A 4 -0.80 13.23 -14.43
C PHE A 4 -0.48 14.67 -14.07
N ASP A 5 -1.51 15.48 -13.89
CA ASP A 5 -1.32 16.82 -13.35
C ASP A 5 -1.37 16.82 -11.81
N VAL A 6 -0.29 16.35 -11.20
CA VAL A 6 -0.10 16.41 -9.75
C VAL A 6 0.49 17.77 -9.34
N PRO A 7 0.10 18.34 -8.18
CA PRO A 7 0.61 19.62 -7.69
C PRO A 7 2.15 19.71 -7.73
N VAL A 8 2.68 20.84 -8.21
CA VAL A 8 4.12 21.04 -8.41
C VAL A 8 4.95 20.79 -7.15
N LYS A 9 4.41 21.12 -5.97
CA LYS A 9 5.04 20.89 -4.66
C LYS A 9 5.35 19.42 -4.34
N TYR A 10 4.72 18.46 -5.03
CA TYR A 10 4.98 17.04 -4.86
C TYR A 10 6.10 16.52 -5.78
N ARG A 11 6.50 17.33 -6.77
CA ARG A 11 7.55 17.01 -7.73
C ARG A 11 8.91 17.42 -7.16
N SER A 12 9.95 16.76 -7.63
CA SER A 12 11.33 17.00 -7.18
C SER A 12 12.26 17.04 -8.39
N PRO A 13 13.11 18.07 -8.55
CA PRO A 13 14.07 18.14 -9.65
C PRO A 13 15.06 16.97 -9.65
N LEU A 14 15.62 16.61 -8.48
CA LEU A 14 16.60 15.52 -8.36
C LEU A 14 15.98 14.17 -8.72
N ILE A 15 14.83 13.84 -8.12
CA ILE A 15 14.18 12.55 -8.33
C ILE A 15 13.65 12.43 -9.76
N THR A 16 13.15 13.52 -10.34
CA THR A 16 12.72 13.54 -11.74
C THR A 16 13.90 13.22 -12.66
N ALA A 17 15.03 13.92 -12.51
CA ALA A 17 16.22 13.67 -13.32
C ALA A 17 16.76 12.23 -13.15
N VAL A 18 16.77 11.70 -11.91
CA VAL A 18 17.15 10.31 -11.65
C VAL A 18 16.22 9.33 -12.38
N LYS A 19 14.89 9.48 -12.23
CA LYS A 19 13.90 8.62 -12.88
C LYS A 19 13.99 8.69 -14.41
N GLU A 20 14.25 9.87 -14.98
CA GLU A 20 14.41 10.07 -16.42
C GLU A 20 15.67 9.39 -16.96
N LYS A 21 16.84 9.62 -16.33
CA LYS A 21 18.09 8.94 -16.70
C LYS A 21 17.94 7.42 -16.65
N ARG A 22 17.40 6.90 -15.55
CA ARG A 22 17.16 5.47 -15.33
C ARG A 22 16.18 4.87 -16.34
N LYS A 23 15.22 5.64 -16.85
CA LYS A 23 14.29 5.24 -17.91
C LYS A 23 14.95 5.21 -19.29
N LEU A 24 15.93 6.08 -19.55
CA LEU A 24 16.72 6.05 -20.79
C LEU A 24 17.64 4.82 -20.85
N GLU A 25 18.27 4.48 -19.72
CA GLU A 25 19.15 3.30 -19.60
C GLU A 25 18.37 1.98 -19.66
N ASP A 26 17.20 1.93 -19.01
CA ASP A 26 16.34 0.76 -19.00
C ASP A 26 14.86 1.17 -19.10
N ARG A 27 14.36 1.18 -20.34
CA ARG A 27 12.99 1.60 -20.68
C ARG A 27 11.93 0.64 -20.13
N LEU A 28 12.24 -0.64 -19.99
CA LEU A 28 11.29 -1.65 -19.51
C LEU A 28 11.26 -1.76 -17.98
N LYS A 29 12.15 -1.04 -17.28
CA LYS A 29 12.26 -1.06 -15.81
C LYS A 29 12.44 -2.49 -15.27
N LYS A 30 13.26 -3.30 -15.93
CA LYS A 30 13.63 -4.66 -15.51
C LYS A 30 14.89 -4.70 -14.66
N ASP A 31 15.69 -3.64 -14.70
CA ASP A 31 16.85 -3.45 -13.83
C ASP A 31 16.41 -2.85 -12.49
N PHE A 32 16.27 -3.72 -11.49
CA PHE A 32 15.88 -3.37 -10.12
C PHE A 32 17.04 -2.89 -9.24
N THR A 33 18.26 -2.78 -9.79
CA THR A 33 19.39 -2.24 -9.02
C THR A 33 19.14 -0.79 -8.61
N PRO A 34 19.60 -0.39 -7.40
CA PRO A 34 19.42 0.97 -6.93
C PRO A 34 20.25 1.96 -7.74
N THR A 35 19.83 3.21 -7.76
CA THR A 35 20.65 4.29 -8.30
C THR A 35 21.61 4.77 -7.23
N GLU A 36 22.91 4.73 -7.50
CA GLU A 36 23.91 5.36 -6.63
C GLU A 36 23.95 6.87 -6.91
N LEU A 37 23.73 7.65 -5.85
CA LEU A 37 23.97 9.08 -5.78
C LEU A 37 25.24 9.27 -4.95
N ASP A 38 26.37 9.43 -5.63
CA ASP A 38 27.64 9.76 -4.97
C ASP A 38 27.70 11.27 -4.75
N LEU A 39 27.51 11.69 -3.50
CA LEU A 39 27.46 13.10 -3.08
C LEU A 39 28.75 13.53 -2.36
N GLY A 40 29.77 12.67 -2.32
CA GLY A 40 31.03 12.89 -1.59
C GLY A 40 31.05 12.14 -0.26
N ASN A 41 30.84 12.84 0.85
CA ASN A 41 30.82 12.24 2.19
C ASN A 41 29.55 11.41 2.47
N LEU A 42 28.60 11.41 1.54
CA LEU A 42 27.37 10.65 1.55
C LEU A 42 27.19 9.93 0.21
N LYS A 43 26.90 8.63 0.27
CA LYS A 43 26.43 7.82 -0.84
C LYS A 43 25.01 7.36 -0.55
N VAL A 44 24.07 7.80 -1.37
CA VAL A 44 22.67 7.34 -1.29
C VAL A 44 22.44 6.29 -2.35
N PHE A 45 21.91 5.14 -1.95
CA PHE A 45 21.42 4.10 -2.85
C PHE A 45 19.90 4.18 -2.86
N LEU A 46 19.37 4.81 -3.91
CA LEU A 46 17.95 5.07 -4.06
C LEU A 46 17.29 3.90 -4.81
N ALA A 47 16.25 3.31 -4.23
CA ALA A 47 15.54 2.19 -4.85
C ALA A 47 15.12 2.50 -6.30
N ARG A 48 15.04 1.48 -7.17
CA ARG A 48 14.59 1.67 -8.57
C ARG A 48 13.13 2.10 -8.66
N HIS A 49 12.27 1.53 -7.82
CA HIS A 49 10.85 1.81 -7.72
C HIS A 49 10.54 2.33 -6.32
N PHE A 50 9.92 3.51 -6.25
CA PHE A 50 9.52 4.22 -5.03
C PHE A 50 8.63 5.41 -5.40
N GLY A 51 8.00 6.02 -4.39
CA GLY A 51 7.17 7.21 -4.54
C GLY A 51 5.82 6.91 -5.16
N PHE A 52 5.10 7.95 -5.59
CA PHE A 52 3.73 7.81 -6.11
C PHE A 52 3.57 6.73 -7.20
N CYS A 53 2.60 5.84 -7.01
CA CYS A 53 2.17 4.91 -8.04
C CYS A 53 1.03 5.49 -8.90
N TYR A 54 0.71 4.84 -10.02
CA TYR A 54 -0.34 5.28 -10.94
C TYR A 54 -1.68 5.53 -10.25
N GLY A 55 -2.12 4.63 -9.35
CA GLY A 55 -3.40 4.77 -8.66
C GLY A 55 -3.43 6.00 -7.75
N VAL A 56 -2.30 6.31 -7.11
CA VAL A 56 -2.15 7.48 -6.24
C VAL A 56 -2.10 8.78 -7.04
N GLU A 57 -1.31 8.83 -8.13
CA GLU A 57 -1.27 10.02 -9.00
C GLU A 57 -2.64 10.32 -9.61
N ASN A 58 -3.37 9.28 -10.04
CA ASN A 58 -4.72 9.40 -10.57
C ASN A 58 -5.70 9.93 -9.52
N ALA A 59 -5.64 9.42 -8.28
CA ALA A 59 -6.50 9.88 -7.19
C ALA A 59 -6.24 11.34 -6.82
N ILE A 60 -4.96 11.73 -6.73
CA ILE A 60 -4.55 13.13 -6.47
C ILE A 60 -5.07 14.05 -7.57
N GLU A 61 -4.84 13.72 -8.85
CA GLU A 61 -5.30 14.52 -9.98
C GLU A 61 -6.83 14.73 -9.93
N ILE A 62 -7.61 13.66 -9.71
CA ILE A 62 -9.07 13.76 -9.62
C ILE A 62 -9.50 14.60 -8.42
N ALA A 63 -8.88 14.42 -7.25
CA ALA A 63 -9.27 15.14 -6.04
C ALA A 63 -9.00 16.64 -6.14
N PHE A 64 -7.79 17.05 -6.55
CA PHE A 64 -7.47 18.47 -6.72
C PHE A 64 -8.29 19.11 -7.84
N ARG A 65 -8.48 18.43 -8.97
CA ARG A 65 -9.39 18.91 -10.03
C ARG A 65 -10.83 19.05 -9.53
N THR A 66 -11.30 18.15 -8.68
CA THR A 66 -12.64 18.23 -8.08
C THR A 66 -12.79 19.48 -7.23
N VAL A 67 -11.77 19.84 -6.45
CA VAL A 67 -11.74 21.08 -5.68
C VAL A 67 -11.80 22.30 -6.61
N ASP A 68 -10.93 22.33 -7.62
CA ASP A 68 -10.79 23.49 -8.51
C ASP A 68 -12.03 23.71 -9.41
N GLU A 69 -12.67 22.64 -9.88
CA GLU A 69 -13.85 22.70 -10.77
C GLU A 69 -15.16 23.02 -10.03
N ASN A 70 -15.20 22.93 -8.70
CA ASN A 70 -16.44 23.05 -7.92
C ASN A 70 -16.34 24.15 -6.85
N PRO A 71 -16.06 25.41 -7.23
CA PRO A 71 -15.90 26.49 -6.27
C PRO A 71 -17.19 26.71 -5.46
N GLY A 72 -17.03 26.85 -4.14
CA GLY A 72 -18.12 27.09 -3.20
C GLY A 72 -18.98 25.86 -2.87
N LYS A 73 -18.68 24.67 -3.43
CA LYS A 73 -19.33 23.42 -3.03
C LYS A 73 -18.69 22.85 -1.76
N ARG A 74 -19.50 22.17 -0.94
CA ARG A 74 -18.99 21.31 0.14
C ARG A 74 -18.46 20.04 -0.48
N ILE A 75 -17.19 19.75 -0.23
CA ILE A 75 -16.48 18.59 -0.78
C ILE A 75 -16.02 17.73 0.37
N PHE A 76 -16.46 16.49 0.35
CA PHE A 76 -16.13 15.48 1.33
C PHE A 76 -15.31 14.37 0.70
N LEU A 77 -14.41 13.79 1.47
CA LEU A 77 -13.77 12.52 1.17
C LEU A 77 -14.29 11.50 2.19
N LEU A 78 -14.63 10.29 1.74
CA LEU A 78 -15.19 9.29 2.65
C LEU A 78 -14.27 9.01 3.83
N SER A 79 -12.96 9.01 3.61
CA SER A 79 -11.89 8.79 4.59
C SER A 79 -10.64 9.56 4.12
N GLU A 80 -9.44 9.15 4.52
CA GLU A 80 -8.21 9.58 3.86
C GLU A 80 -8.22 9.20 2.36
N MET A 81 -7.69 10.06 1.49
CA MET A 81 -7.62 9.76 0.05
C MET A 81 -6.64 8.62 -0.22
N ILE A 82 -5.50 8.72 0.45
CA ILE A 82 -4.36 7.80 0.46
C ILE A 82 -3.76 7.85 1.86
N HIS A 83 -2.99 6.84 2.25
CA HIS A 83 -2.27 6.83 3.52
C HIS A 83 -0.98 7.66 3.42
N ASN A 84 -1.15 8.99 3.34
CA ASN A 84 -0.10 9.99 3.43
C ASN A 84 -0.61 11.25 4.15
N PRO A 85 -0.10 11.56 5.35
CA PRO A 85 -0.64 12.65 6.16
C PRO A 85 -0.45 14.03 5.53
N GLN A 86 0.64 14.25 4.77
CA GLN A 86 0.89 15.55 4.15
C GLN A 86 -0.09 15.83 3.00
N VAL A 87 -0.33 14.84 2.14
CA VAL A 87 -1.28 14.95 1.02
C VAL A 87 -2.71 15.16 1.53
N ASN A 88 -3.09 14.43 2.60
CA ASN A 88 -4.41 14.59 3.24
C ASN A 88 -4.57 15.97 3.89
N ALA A 89 -3.55 16.45 4.63
CA ALA A 89 -3.55 17.79 5.21
C ALA A 89 -3.65 18.89 4.14
N ASP A 90 -3.06 18.65 2.97
CA ASP A 90 -3.13 19.58 1.87
C ASP A 90 -4.53 19.66 1.25
N LEU A 91 -5.25 18.54 1.08
CA LEU A 91 -6.66 18.57 0.67
C LEU A 91 -7.53 19.29 1.71
N GLN A 92 -7.29 19.07 3.00
CA GLN A 92 -8.01 19.76 4.07
C GLN A 92 -7.79 21.26 4.06
N LYS A 93 -6.55 21.73 3.79
CA LYS A 93 -6.26 23.17 3.60
C LYS A 93 -7.02 23.78 2.42
N HIS A 94 -7.42 22.97 1.43
CA HIS A 94 -8.24 23.40 0.30
C HIS A 94 -9.76 23.20 0.55
N GLY A 95 -10.16 22.93 1.79
CA GLY A 95 -11.56 22.88 2.20
C GLY A 95 -12.22 21.50 2.11
N VAL A 96 -11.49 20.44 1.76
CA VAL A 96 -12.02 19.07 1.80
C VAL A 96 -12.17 18.59 3.24
N GLN A 97 -13.29 17.95 3.58
CA GLN A 97 -13.53 17.37 4.91
C GLN A 97 -13.63 15.85 4.83
N PHE A 98 -13.19 15.14 5.88
CA PHE A 98 -13.31 13.68 5.94
C PHE A 98 -14.58 13.26 6.68
N LEU A 99 -15.33 12.31 6.11
CA LEU A 99 -16.58 11.82 6.71
C LEU A 99 -16.32 10.78 7.80
N GLN A 100 -15.28 9.96 7.64
CA GLN A 100 -14.90 8.94 8.61
C GLN A 100 -13.38 8.85 8.76
N ASP A 101 -12.91 8.19 9.82
CA ASP A 101 -11.49 7.83 9.96
C ASP A 101 -11.16 6.52 9.20
N THR A 102 -9.89 6.14 9.19
CA THR A 102 -9.43 4.94 8.47
C THR A 102 -9.98 3.62 9.02
N TYR A 103 -10.67 3.64 10.17
CA TYR A 103 -11.31 2.48 10.78
C TYR A 103 -12.83 2.44 10.56
N GLY A 104 -13.39 3.45 9.89
CA GLY A 104 -14.81 3.56 9.60
C GLY A 104 -15.63 4.30 10.64
N LYS A 105 -14.99 4.93 11.64
CA LYS A 105 -15.70 5.74 12.62
C LYS A 105 -16.07 7.08 11.98
N GLN A 106 -17.36 7.42 11.97
CA GLN A 106 -17.84 8.69 11.45
C GLN A 106 -17.24 9.86 12.25
N ILE A 107 -16.62 10.78 11.53
CA ILE A 107 -16.16 12.09 12.02
C ILE A 107 -17.29 13.10 11.81
N ILE A 108 -17.95 13.03 10.65
CA ILE A 108 -19.14 13.80 10.30
C ILE A 108 -20.27 12.79 10.09
N PRO A 109 -21.41 12.91 10.79
CA PRO A 109 -22.56 12.04 10.58
C PRO A 109 -23.01 12.03 9.12
N PHE A 110 -23.29 10.84 8.56
CA PHE A 110 -23.78 10.74 7.17
C PHE A 110 -25.14 11.42 6.93
N ASP A 111 -25.86 11.82 7.98
CA ASP A 111 -27.09 12.60 7.86
C ASP A 111 -26.86 14.10 7.62
N GLU A 112 -25.63 14.60 7.78
CA GLU A 112 -25.26 15.98 7.47
C GLU A 112 -24.90 16.23 6.00
N ILE A 113 -24.80 15.16 5.20
CA ILE A 113 -24.57 15.23 3.75
C ILE A 113 -25.88 15.03 2.97
N ASN A 114 -25.99 15.72 1.84
CA ASN A 114 -27.16 15.71 0.96
C ASN A 114 -26.74 15.76 -0.53
N ALA A 115 -27.71 15.65 -1.44
CA ALA A 115 -27.50 15.61 -2.88
C ALA A 115 -26.73 16.80 -3.49
N ASN A 116 -26.61 17.94 -2.79
CA ASN A 116 -25.84 19.09 -3.28
C ASN A 116 -24.34 19.02 -2.96
N ASP A 117 -23.96 18.11 -2.06
CA ASP A 117 -22.58 17.90 -1.63
C ASP A 117 -21.85 16.95 -2.59
N ILE A 118 -20.53 17.09 -2.67
CA ILE A 118 -19.67 16.17 -3.43
C ILE A 118 -19.00 15.21 -2.46
N VAL A 119 -19.06 13.91 -2.75
CA VAL A 119 -18.37 12.89 -1.96
C VAL A 119 -17.40 12.12 -2.86
N LEU A 120 -16.11 12.25 -2.57
CA LEU A 120 -15.03 11.52 -3.20
C LEU A 120 -14.86 10.14 -2.54
N ILE A 121 -14.75 9.10 -3.37
CA ILE A 121 -14.40 7.74 -2.93
C ILE A 121 -12.88 7.61 -2.98
N PRO A 122 -12.20 7.17 -1.90
CA PRO A 122 -10.73 7.10 -1.83
C PRO A 122 -10.15 6.06 -2.78
N ALA A 123 -8.82 6.06 -2.93
CA ALA A 123 -8.12 5.14 -3.83
C ALA A 123 -8.31 3.65 -3.47
N PHE A 124 -8.66 3.37 -2.22
CA PHE A 124 -8.91 2.03 -1.68
C PHE A 124 -10.33 1.51 -1.96
N GLY A 125 -11.21 2.36 -2.50
CA GLY A 125 -12.62 2.04 -2.70
C GLY A 125 -13.46 2.21 -1.44
N THR A 126 -14.69 1.69 -1.51
CA THR A 126 -15.63 1.69 -0.39
C THR A 126 -16.52 0.45 -0.44
N THR A 127 -17.34 0.25 0.61
CA THR A 127 -18.28 -0.88 0.68
C THR A 127 -19.54 -0.59 -0.14
N LEU A 128 -20.19 -1.66 -0.63
CA LEU A 128 -21.46 -1.56 -1.37
C LEU A 128 -22.57 -0.89 -0.53
N ALA A 129 -22.54 -1.07 0.79
CA ALA A 129 -23.48 -0.43 1.70
C ALA A 129 -23.33 1.10 1.72
N ILE A 130 -22.09 1.61 1.73
CA ILE A 130 -21.83 3.06 1.67
C ILE A 130 -22.19 3.60 0.28
N GLU A 131 -21.85 2.90 -0.80
CA GLU A 131 -22.24 3.31 -2.16
C GLU A 131 -23.75 3.43 -2.31
N LYS A 132 -24.49 2.43 -1.80
CA LYS A 132 -25.95 2.46 -1.79
C LYS A 132 -26.47 3.63 -0.98
N MET A 133 -25.94 3.87 0.22
CA MET A 133 -26.34 4.97 1.09
C MET A 133 -26.15 6.34 0.40
N LEU A 134 -25.00 6.57 -0.24
CA LEU A 134 -24.74 7.81 -0.98
C LEU A 134 -25.72 7.98 -2.16
N ARG A 135 -25.96 6.91 -2.91
CA ARG A 135 -26.91 6.89 -4.03
C ARG A 135 -28.34 7.18 -3.57
N ASP A 136 -28.79 6.56 -2.48
CA ASP A 136 -30.12 6.78 -1.89
C ASP A 136 -30.29 8.24 -1.42
N LYS A 137 -29.20 8.91 -1.02
CA LYS A 137 -29.18 10.35 -0.69
C LYS A 137 -29.08 11.27 -1.93
N GLY A 138 -29.02 10.72 -3.13
CA GLY A 138 -28.91 11.48 -4.39
C GLY A 138 -27.50 12.03 -4.68
N ILE A 139 -26.48 11.53 -3.99
CA ILE A 139 -25.08 11.93 -4.20
C ILE A 139 -24.50 11.09 -5.33
N GLN A 140 -24.05 11.74 -6.40
CA GLN A 140 -23.41 11.08 -7.54
C GLN A 140 -21.91 10.93 -7.26
N THR A 141 -21.44 9.70 -7.19
CA THR A 141 -20.03 9.39 -6.87
C THR A 141 -19.22 8.99 -8.08
N GLU A 142 -19.86 8.69 -9.22
CA GLU A 142 -19.21 8.11 -10.41
C GLU A 142 -18.13 9.04 -10.99
N LYS A 143 -18.37 10.36 -11.01
CA LYS A 143 -17.38 11.36 -11.45
C LYS A 143 -16.22 11.54 -10.45
N TYR A 144 -16.45 11.21 -9.19
CA TYR A 144 -15.57 11.51 -8.05
C TYR A 144 -15.01 10.24 -7.40
N ASN A 145 -15.15 9.09 -8.06
CA ASN A 145 -14.63 7.83 -7.58
C ASN A 145 -13.16 7.73 -7.97
N THR A 146 -12.26 7.74 -6.99
CA THR A 146 -10.82 7.61 -7.22
C THR A 146 -10.29 6.21 -7.00
N THR A 147 -11.16 5.20 -6.86
CA THR A 147 -10.76 3.80 -6.63
C THR A 147 -9.71 3.40 -7.65
N CYS A 148 -8.62 2.83 -7.17
CA CYS A 148 -7.53 2.40 -8.02
C CYS A 148 -8.00 1.24 -8.92
N PRO A 149 -7.76 1.28 -10.25
CA PRO A 149 -8.15 0.18 -11.14
C PRO A 149 -7.53 -1.18 -10.77
N PHE A 150 -6.42 -1.18 -10.03
CA PHE A 150 -5.81 -2.42 -9.52
C PHE A 150 -6.56 -2.99 -8.31
N VAL A 151 -7.26 -2.16 -7.53
CA VAL A 151 -8.19 -2.62 -6.48
C VAL A 151 -9.45 -3.19 -7.14
N GLU A 152 -10.01 -2.49 -8.13
CA GLU A 152 -11.15 -3.00 -8.91
C GLU A 152 -10.83 -4.33 -9.60
N LYS A 153 -9.59 -4.52 -10.08
CA LYS A 153 -9.13 -5.80 -10.63
C LYS A 153 -9.29 -6.95 -9.62
N VAL A 154 -9.04 -6.71 -8.34
CA VAL A 154 -9.23 -7.72 -7.27
C VAL A 154 -10.71 -8.06 -7.14
N TRP A 155 -11.59 -7.05 -7.15
CA TRP A 155 -13.05 -7.26 -7.06
C TRP A 155 -13.59 -8.04 -8.26
N ASN A 156 -13.19 -7.64 -9.47
CA ASN A 156 -13.53 -8.33 -10.71
C ASN A 156 -13.03 -9.79 -10.70
N ARG A 157 -11.83 -10.03 -10.15
CA ARG A 157 -11.30 -11.39 -10.00
C ARG A 157 -12.11 -12.20 -9.00
N SER A 158 -12.49 -11.61 -7.87
CA SER A 158 -13.37 -12.23 -6.89
C SER A 158 -14.72 -12.62 -7.50
N GLU A 159 -15.34 -11.75 -8.28
CA GLU A 159 -16.60 -12.03 -8.99
C GLU A 159 -16.46 -13.17 -10.02
N GLN A 160 -15.36 -13.20 -10.78
CA GLN A 160 -15.07 -14.29 -11.72
C GLN A 160 -14.88 -15.65 -11.04
N ILE A 161 -14.38 -15.66 -9.80
CA ILE A 161 -14.23 -16.88 -9.00
C ILE A 161 -15.59 -17.30 -8.44
N ALA A 162 -16.34 -16.34 -7.89
CA ALA A 162 -17.68 -16.53 -7.36
C ALA A 162 -18.64 -17.09 -8.41
N SER A 163 -18.64 -16.54 -9.63
CA SER A 163 -19.49 -17.02 -10.75
C SER A 163 -19.21 -18.48 -11.16
N LYS A 164 -18.06 -19.03 -10.77
CA LYS A 164 -17.72 -20.45 -10.98
C LYS A 164 -18.10 -21.34 -9.81
N GLY A 165 -18.74 -20.81 -8.77
CA GLY A 165 -19.19 -21.53 -7.58
C GLY A 165 -18.09 -21.82 -6.56
N TYR A 166 -17.11 -20.92 -6.44
CA TYR A 166 -16.10 -20.95 -5.38
C TYR A 166 -16.44 -19.91 -4.31
N SER A 167 -16.11 -20.20 -3.06
CA SER A 167 -15.98 -19.18 -2.01
C SER A 167 -14.67 -18.39 -2.18
N ILE A 168 -14.53 -17.31 -1.40
CA ILE A 168 -13.41 -16.36 -1.50
C ILE A 168 -12.65 -16.30 -0.18
N ILE A 169 -11.35 -16.60 -0.22
CA ILE A 169 -10.42 -16.32 0.86
C ILE A 169 -9.72 -15.01 0.55
N ILE A 170 -9.74 -14.04 1.45
CA ILE A 170 -9.12 -12.73 1.26
C ILE A 170 -7.90 -12.61 2.18
N HIS A 171 -6.70 -12.61 1.63
CA HIS A 171 -5.49 -12.28 2.39
C HIS A 171 -5.37 -10.75 2.53
N GLY A 172 -5.55 -10.22 3.73
CA GLY A 172 -5.59 -8.78 3.97
C GLY A 172 -5.75 -8.44 5.44
N LYS A 173 -5.30 -7.25 5.85
CA LYS A 173 -5.49 -6.77 7.22
C LYS A 173 -6.99 -6.50 7.47
N PRO A 174 -7.67 -7.21 8.39
CA PRO A 174 -9.14 -7.16 8.49
C PRO A 174 -9.75 -5.77 8.68
N MET A 175 -9.04 -4.89 9.39
CA MET A 175 -9.50 -3.53 9.67
C MET A 175 -9.12 -2.51 8.58
N HIS A 176 -8.32 -2.89 7.58
CA HIS A 176 -7.89 -1.99 6.51
C HIS A 176 -9.04 -1.69 5.55
N GLU A 177 -9.13 -0.44 5.09
CA GLU A 177 -10.25 0.06 4.28
C GLU A 177 -10.41 -0.72 2.97
N GLU A 178 -9.30 -0.97 2.26
CA GLU A 178 -9.30 -1.79 1.05
C GLU A 178 -9.80 -3.22 1.29
N THR A 179 -9.43 -3.83 2.42
CA THR A 179 -9.87 -5.18 2.78
C THR A 179 -11.34 -5.21 3.10
N ARG A 180 -11.85 -4.20 3.83
CA ARG A 180 -13.29 -4.04 4.12
C ARG A 180 -14.10 -3.84 2.83
N ALA A 181 -13.62 -3.01 1.91
CA ALA A 181 -14.23 -2.81 0.60
C ALA A 181 -14.24 -4.11 -0.20
N THR A 182 -13.08 -4.76 -0.35
CA THR A 182 -12.92 -6.03 -1.07
C THR A 182 -13.82 -7.13 -0.51
N PHE A 183 -13.88 -7.26 0.82
CA PHE A 183 -14.78 -8.19 1.49
C PHE A 183 -16.24 -7.87 1.20
N SER A 184 -16.66 -6.60 1.24
CA SER A 184 -18.02 -6.20 0.90
C SER A 184 -18.40 -6.56 -0.54
N HIS A 185 -17.49 -6.41 -1.50
CA HIS A 185 -17.74 -6.75 -2.91
C HIS A 185 -17.73 -8.27 -3.14
N ALA A 186 -16.86 -9.01 -2.47
CA ALA A 186 -16.83 -10.47 -2.50
C ALA A 186 -18.11 -11.08 -1.90
N ALA A 187 -18.52 -10.57 -0.73
CA ALA A 187 -19.68 -11.04 0.03
C ALA A 187 -21.01 -10.92 -0.73
N ALA A 188 -21.10 -10.00 -1.69
CA ALA A 188 -22.28 -9.86 -2.54
C ALA A 188 -22.48 -11.03 -3.52
N ASN A 189 -21.41 -11.79 -3.80
CA ASN A 189 -21.40 -12.79 -4.86
C ASN A 189 -21.06 -14.20 -4.39
N ALA A 190 -20.34 -14.35 -3.27
CA ALA A 190 -19.96 -15.65 -2.72
C ALA A 190 -19.68 -15.59 -1.20
N PRO A 191 -19.73 -16.73 -0.49
CA PRO A 191 -19.21 -16.83 0.86
C PRO A 191 -17.73 -16.42 0.88
N ALA A 192 -17.33 -15.64 1.88
CA ALA A 192 -15.96 -15.16 1.99
C ALA A 192 -15.43 -15.17 3.42
N VAL A 193 -14.11 -15.31 3.57
CA VAL A 193 -13.38 -15.21 4.84
C VAL A 193 -12.07 -14.45 4.66
N ILE A 194 -11.69 -13.64 5.65
CA ILE A 194 -10.44 -12.86 5.66
C ILE A 194 -9.38 -13.55 6.51
N LEU A 195 -8.18 -13.73 5.93
CA LEU A 195 -6.97 -14.14 6.63
C LEU A 195 -6.03 -12.93 6.75
N ASN A 196 -5.56 -12.67 7.96
CA ASN A 196 -4.62 -11.58 8.23
C ASN A 196 -3.19 -11.94 7.83
N ASP A 197 -2.78 -13.18 8.09
CA ASP A 197 -1.40 -13.67 7.98
C ASP A 197 -1.36 -15.20 7.76
N PHE A 198 -0.16 -15.76 7.78
CA PHE A 198 0.06 -17.20 7.59
C PHE A 198 -0.52 -18.05 8.73
N HIS A 199 -0.54 -17.53 9.96
CA HIS A 199 -1.09 -18.28 11.10
C HIS A 199 -2.60 -18.49 10.94
N ASP A 200 -3.33 -17.48 10.48
CA ASP A 200 -4.74 -17.65 10.10
C ASP A 200 -4.92 -18.72 9.01
N ALA A 201 -3.99 -18.82 8.05
CA ALA A 201 -4.03 -19.84 7.00
C ALA A 201 -3.84 -21.26 7.57
N GLU A 202 -2.91 -21.45 8.51
CA GLU A 202 -2.73 -22.73 9.21
C GLU A 202 -3.99 -23.17 9.96
N ILE A 203 -4.61 -22.24 10.68
CA ILE A 203 -5.87 -22.48 11.39
C ILE A 203 -6.97 -22.87 10.38
N LEU A 204 -7.09 -22.14 9.27
CA LEU A 204 -8.05 -22.46 8.22
C LEU A 204 -7.80 -23.86 7.64
N GLY A 205 -6.54 -24.24 7.48
CA GLY A 205 -6.11 -25.58 7.09
C GLY A 205 -6.60 -26.67 8.03
N GLY A 206 -6.58 -26.42 9.34
CA GLY A 206 -7.15 -27.32 10.35
C GLY A 206 -8.65 -27.55 10.17
N PHE A 207 -9.41 -26.52 9.79
CA PHE A 207 -10.83 -26.67 9.45
C PHE A 207 -11.05 -27.45 8.15
N ILE A 208 -10.27 -27.17 7.10
CA ILE A 208 -10.35 -27.90 5.83
C ILE A 208 -10.10 -29.40 6.03
N LYS A 209 -9.13 -29.75 6.87
CA LYS A 209 -8.80 -31.15 7.18
C LYS A 209 -9.78 -31.84 8.13
N GLY A 210 -10.70 -31.10 8.75
CA GLY A 210 -11.60 -31.62 9.78
C GLY A 210 -10.92 -31.89 11.13
N GLU A 211 -9.75 -31.30 11.38
CA GLU A 211 -8.97 -31.46 12.62
C GLU A 211 -9.45 -30.52 13.73
N LEU A 212 -10.11 -29.42 13.37
CA LEU A 212 -10.66 -28.45 14.31
C LEU A 212 -12.20 -28.55 14.40
N PRO A 213 -12.79 -28.36 15.59
CA PRO A 213 -14.24 -28.37 15.75
C PRO A 213 -14.90 -27.23 14.97
N PRO A 214 -15.89 -27.50 14.07
CA PRO A 214 -16.51 -26.47 13.23
C PRO A 214 -16.97 -25.21 13.97
N ASP A 215 -17.56 -25.34 15.16
CA ASP A 215 -18.08 -24.20 15.93
C ASP A 215 -17.00 -23.20 16.36
N SER A 216 -15.75 -23.67 16.53
CA SER A 216 -14.63 -22.80 16.91
C SER A 216 -14.24 -21.81 15.82
N PHE A 217 -14.58 -22.09 14.56
CA PHE A 217 -14.34 -21.20 13.43
C PHE A 217 -14.98 -19.83 13.65
N TYR A 218 -16.23 -19.82 14.14
CA TYR A 218 -17.03 -18.60 14.23
C TYR A 218 -16.55 -17.64 15.32
N GLU A 219 -15.85 -18.15 16.34
CA GLU A 219 -15.17 -17.33 17.34
C GLU A 219 -13.79 -16.88 16.86
N ILE A 220 -13.00 -17.77 16.23
CA ILE A 220 -11.65 -17.43 15.75
C ILE A 220 -11.70 -16.39 14.62
N PHE A 221 -12.62 -16.55 13.67
CA PHE A 221 -12.80 -15.64 12.53
C PHE A 221 -13.94 -14.65 12.74
N LYS A 222 -14.34 -14.39 13.99
CA LYS A 222 -15.44 -13.47 14.30
C LYS A 222 -15.30 -12.12 13.60
N GLY A 223 -16.33 -11.72 12.84
CA GLY A 223 -16.34 -10.48 12.07
C GLY A 223 -15.48 -10.50 10.80
N ARG A 224 -14.90 -11.66 10.44
CA ARG A 224 -14.02 -11.86 9.28
C ARG A 224 -14.58 -12.85 8.26
N TYR A 225 -15.84 -13.26 8.40
CA TYR A 225 -16.54 -14.14 7.45
C TYR A 225 -17.92 -13.57 7.10
N THR A 226 -18.47 -13.99 5.96
CA THR A 226 -19.78 -13.52 5.47
C THR A 226 -20.94 -14.09 6.29
N GLU A 227 -22.03 -13.35 6.42
CA GLU A 227 -23.25 -13.89 7.04
C GLU A 227 -23.69 -15.18 6.33
N GLY A 228 -23.98 -16.23 7.10
CA GLY A 228 -24.36 -17.54 6.57
C GLY A 228 -23.20 -18.39 6.02
N PHE A 229 -21.94 -18.01 6.24
CA PHE A 229 -20.79 -18.85 5.89
C PHE A 229 -20.87 -20.20 6.61
N ASP A 230 -20.84 -21.30 5.87
CA ASP A 230 -20.84 -22.66 6.39
C ASP A 230 -19.43 -23.25 6.26
N VAL A 231 -18.71 -23.32 7.39
CA VAL A 231 -17.32 -23.82 7.42
C VAL A 231 -17.18 -25.24 6.86
N SER A 232 -18.22 -26.08 6.95
CA SER A 232 -18.17 -27.47 6.48
C SER A 232 -18.40 -27.59 4.96
N LYS A 233 -18.96 -26.56 4.33
CA LYS A 233 -19.30 -26.54 2.90
C LYS A 233 -18.43 -25.56 2.12
N ASP A 234 -18.31 -24.34 2.60
CA ASP A 234 -17.75 -23.22 1.85
C ASP A 234 -16.22 -23.28 1.76
N LEU A 235 -15.55 -24.01 2.67
CA LEU A 235 -14.13 -24.34 2.53
C LEU A 235 -13.87 -25.51 1.56
N GLY A 236 -14.92 -26.15 1.05
CA GLY A 236 -14.79 -27.25 0.11
C GLY A 236 -14.40 -26.82 -1.30
N ARG A 237 -14.52 -25.55 -1.67
CA ARG A 237 -14.09 -25.03 -2.97
C ARG A 237 -13.90 -23.51 -2.92
N PHE A 238 -12.66 -23.04 -3.02
CA PHE A 238 -12.34 -21.62 -2.81
C PHE A 238 -11.27 -21.07 -3.75
N GLY A 239 -11.23 -19.75 -3.90
CA GLY A 239 -10.12 -19.02 -4.50
C GLY A 239 -9.55 -18.00 -3.52
N VAL A 240 -8.27 -17.67 -3.65
CA VAL A 240 -7.62 -16.68 -2.79
C VAL A 240 -7.59 -15.34 -3.51
N VAL A 241 -7.89 -14.22 -2.88
CA VAL A 241 -7.56 -12.89 -3.41
C VAL A 241 -6.83 -12.13 -2.32
N ASN A 242 -6.16 -11.03 -2.65
CA ASN A 242 -5.39 -10.29 -1.65
C ASN A 242 -5.70 -8.79 -1.69
N GLN A 243 -5.49 -8.15 -0.54
CA GLN A 243 -5.26 -6.71 -0.47
C GLN A 243 -4.00 -6.39 -1.29
N THR A 244 -4.08 -5.40 -2.18
CA THR A 244 -3.09 -5.08 -3.20
C THR A 244 -1.72 -4.68 -2.65
N THR A 245 -1.66 -4.27 -1.38
CA THR A 245 -0.45 -3.80 -0.71
C THR A 245 0.20 -4.82 0.23
N GLN A 246 -0.25 -6.08 0.28
CA GLN A 246 0.37 -7.10 1.14
C GLN A 246 1.81 -7.46 0.71
N LEU A 247 2.58 -8.08 1.61
CA LEU A 247 3.85 -8.72 1.25
C LEU A 247 3.62 -9.78 0.17
N ALA A 248 4.44 -9.72 -0.88
CA ALA A 248 4.35 -10.64 -2.01
C ALA A 248 4.72 -12.07 -1.60
N SER A 249 5.76 -12.20 -0.75
CA SER A 249 6.17 -13.48 -0.16
C SER A 249 5.03 -14.14 0.59
N ASP A 250 4.38 -13.40 1.49
CA ASP A 250 3.38 -13.94 2.42
C ASP A 250 2.12 -14.35 1.66
N THR A 251 1.72 -13.54 0.67
CA THR A 251 0.59 -13.87 -0.20
C THR A 251 0.86 -15.14 -0.99
N GLN A 252 2.08 -15.29 -1.54
CA GLN A 252 2.48 -16.49 -2.26
C GLN A 252 2.53 -17.71 -1.34
N GLU A 253 3.05 -17.55 -0.13
CA GLU A 253 3.18 -18.60 0.87
C GLU A 253 1.82 -19.12 1.32
N ILE A 254 0.88 -18.23 1.66
CA ILE A 254 -0.51 -18.59 2.03
C ILE A 254 -1.20 -19.32 0.87
N ALA A 255 -1.11 -18.78 -0.35
CA ALA A 255 -1.78 -19.37 -1.50
C ALA A 255 -1.23 -20.77 -1.84
N GLU A 256 0.10 -20.95 -1.82
CA GLU A 256 0.71 -22.24 -2.09
C GLU A 256 0.46 -23.24 -0.95
N TYR A 257 0.50 -22.80 0.31
CA TYR A 257 0.13 -23.65 1.45
C TYR A 257 -1.30 -24.20 1.32
N LEU A 258 -2.29 -23.32 1.10
CA LEU A 258 -3.68 -23.73 0.98
C LEU A 258 -3.91 -24.63 -0.24
N LYS A 259 -3.24 -24.34 -1.35
CA LYS A 259 -3.29 -25.18 -2.56
C LYS A 259 -2.72 -26.57 -2.29
N MET A 260 -1.53 -26.67 -1.68
CA MET A 260 -0.89 -27.94 -1.35
C MET A 260 -1.73 -28.74 -0.35
N LEU A 261 -2.29 -28.06 0.66
CA LEU A 261 -3.18 -28.68 1.64
C LEU A 261 -4.43 -29.29 0.99
N VAL A 262 -5.08 -28.58 0.08
CA VAL A 262 -6.25 -29.07 -0.66
C VAL A 262 -5.86 -30.21 -1.60
N MET A 263 -4.70 -30.13 -2.26
CA MET A 263 -4.19 -31.22 -3.10
C MET A 263 -3.98 -32.50 -2.30
N GLU A 264 -3.34 -32.40 -1.13
CA GLU A 264 -3.08 -33.55 -0.26
C GLU A 264 -4.37 -34.11 0.33
N HIS A 265 -5.21 -33.24 0.92
CA HIS A 265 -6.42 -33.66 1.64
C HIS A 265 -7.47 -34.29 0.72
N TYR A 266 -7.62 -33.80 -0.52
CA TYR A 266 -8.57 -34.35 -1.50
C TYR A 266 -7.92 -35.22 -2.58
N GLN A 267 -6.62 -35.55 -2.43
CA GLN A 267 -5.85 -36.38 -3.36
C GLN A 267 -5.94 -35.89 -4.83
N LEU A 268 -5.74 -34.58 -5.02
CA LEU A 268 -5.76 -33.94 -6.33
C LEU A 268 -4.36 -33.81 -6.93
N ASP A 269 -4.31 -33.68 -8.25
CA ASP A 269 -3.12 -33.35 -9.02
C ASP A 269 -3.28 -32.00 -9.74
N SER A 270 -2.26 -31.61 -10.50
CA SER A 270 -2.27 -30.35 -11.26
C SER A 270 -3.39 -30.26 -12.32
N SER A 271 -3.94 -31.38 -12.78
CA SER A 271 -5.05 -31.41 -13.74
C SER A 271 -6.42 -31.28 -13.07
N THR A 272 -6.52 -31.67 -11.81
CA THR A 272 -7.78 -31.75 -11.05
C THR A 272 -7.92 -30.70 -9.95
N ILE A 273 -6.85 -29.95 -9.63
CA ILE A 273 -6.87 -28.92 -8.58
C ILE A 273 -7.96 -27.86 -8.77
N ASN A 274 -8.31 -27.51 -10.02
CA ASN A 274 -9.41 -26.60 -10.35
C ASN A 274 -10.80 -27.14 -9.99
N GLN A 275 -10.92 -28.31 -9.37
CA GLN A 275 -12.16 -28.76 -8.76
C GLN A 275 -12.38 -28.10 -7.39
N ARG A 276 -11.30 -27.68 -6.71
CA ARG A 276 -11.34 -27.23 -5.31
C ARG A 276 -10.64 -25.91 -5.06
N PHE A 277 -9.60 -25.58 -5.84
CA PHE A 277 -8.83 -24.36 -5.67
C PHE A 277 -8.79 -23.55 -6.97
N ALA A 278 -9.21 -22.29 -6.91
CA ALA A 278 -9.03 -21.34 -8.00
C ALA A 278 -7.70 -20.61 -7.82
N ASP A 279 -6.77 -20.82 -8.75
CA ASP A 279 -5.51 -20.12 -8.75
C ASP A 279 -5.67 -18.66 -9.19
N THR A 280 -5.09 -17.78 -8.40
CA THR A 280 -5.26 -16.32 -8.46
C THR A 280 -3.95 -15.58 -8.26
N ARG A 281 -2.82 -16.27 -8.48
CA ARG A 281 -1.54 -15.63 -8.75
C ARG A 281 -1.80 -14.49 -9.74
N ASP A 282 -1.75 -13.23 -9.28
CA ASP A 282 -2.02 -11.95 -10.01
C ASP A 282 -3.11 -11.00 -9.40
N THR A 283 -3.37 -11.04 -8.08
CA THR A 283 -4.15 -9.99 -7.39
C THR A 283 -3.32 -8.96 -6.60
N LEU A 284 -2.00 -9.11 -6.46
CA LEU A 284 -1.13 -8.03 -5.99
C LEU A 284 -1.02 -6.94 -7.06
N CYS A 285 -1.00 -5.67 -6.66
CA CYS A 285 -0.77 -4.62 -7.65
C CYS A 285 0.71 -4.57 -8.05
N TYR A 286 0.95 -4.10 -9.28
CA TYR A 286 2.31 -4.01 -9.81
C TYR A 286 3.21 -3.13 -8.94
N ALA A 287 2.70 -2.01 -8.40
CA ALA A 287 3.51 -1.07 -7.63
C ALA A 287 4.05 -1.68 -6.34
N THR A 288 3.24 -2.50 -5.66
CA THR A 288 3.66 -3.26 -4.48
C THR A 288 4.78 -4.24 -4.84
N ASN A 289 4.59 -5.02 -5.91
CA ASN A 289 5.58 -6.00 -6.36
C ASN A 289 6.89 -5.33 -6.80
N ASP A 290 6.80 -4.28 -7.61
CA ASP A 290 7.93 -3.50 -8.10
C ASP A 290 8.74 -2.88 -6.95
N ASN A 291 8.06 -2.27 -5.98
CA ASN A 291 8.72 -1.65 -4.82
C ASN A 291 9.43 -2.70 -3.95
N GLN A 292 8.78 -3.83 -3.66
CA GLN A 292 9.38 -4.90 -2.86
C GLN A 292 10.56 -5.55 -3.59
N THR A 293 10.46 -5.73 -4.91
CA THR A 293 11.55 -6.26 -5.75
C THR A 293 12.72 -5.28 -5.81
N ALA A 294 12.44 -3.99 -5.98
CA ALA A 294 13.45 -2.93 -5.95
C ALA A 294 14.18 -2.86 -4.61
N VAL A 295 13.45 -2.96 -3.48
CA VAL A 295 14.06 -2.98 -2.15
C VAL A 295 14.88 -4.25 -1.95
N SER A 296 14.37 -5.41 -2.35
CA SER A 296 15.12 -6.68 -2.25
C SER A 296 16.43 -6.64 -3.04
N GLY A 297 16.42 -6.12 -4.26
CA GLY A 297 17.63 -5.91 -5.05
C GLY A 297 18.57 -4.84 -4.47
N MET A 298 18.01 -3.76 -3.93
CA MET A 298 18.77 -2.71 -3.23
C MET A 298 19.49 -3.24 -1.98
N LEU A 299 18.87 -4.19 -1.26
CA LEU A 299 19.44 -4.83 -0.07
C LEU A 299 20.61 -5.79 -0.34
N GLU A 300 20.96 -6.03 -1.61
CA GLU A 300 22.23 -6.68 -1.98
C GLU A 300 23.40 -5.69 -2.00
N THR A 301 23.12 -4.39 -1.88
CA THR A 301 24.14 -3.34 -1.78
C THR A 301 24.56 -3.16 -0.33
N SER A 302 25.87 -3.19 -0.08
CA SER A 302 26.43 -2.87 1.25
C SER A 302 26.10 -1.42 1.63
N ALA A 303 25.53 -1.23 2.82
CA ALA A 303 25.15 0.07 3.36
C ALA A 303 25.20 0.03 4.89
N ASP A 304 25.22 1.20 5.52
CA ASP A 304 25.30 1.34 6.98
C ASP A 304 23.90 1.35 7.63
N LEU A 305 22.90 1.90 6.95
CA LEU A 305 21.52 1.99 7.41
C LEU A 305 20.54 2.15 6.23
N ALA A 306 19.26 1.92 6.50
CA ALA A 306 18.16 2.21 5.58
C ALA A 306 17.23 3.29 6.15
N ILE A 307 16.74 4.18 5.28
CA ILE A 307 15.66 5.10 5.59
C ILE A 307 14.49 4.83 4.66
N VAL A 308 13.33 4.54 5.26
CA VAL A 308 12.09 4.32 4.52
C VAL A 308 11.16 5.50 4.77
N VAL A 309 10.72 6.15 3.70
CA VAL A 309 9.91 7.37 3.78
C VAL A 309 8.45 7.09 3.43
N GLY A 310 7.51 7.50 4.28
CA GLY A 310 6.07 7.43 3.99
C GLY A 310 5.17 7.56 5.21
N GLY A 311 3.85 7.49 5.01
CA GLY A 311 2.87 7.56 6.11
C GLY A 311 2.86 6.30 6.98
N TYR A 312 2.76 6.45 8.30
CA TYR A 312 2.82 5.33 9.26
C TYR A 312 1.65 4.33 9.16
N ASN A 313 0.54 4.73 8.57
CA ASN A 313 -0.61 3.87 8.27
C ASN A 313 -0.56 3.23 6.85
N SER A 314 0.48 3.50 6.06
CA SER A 314 0.62 2.94 4.71
C SER A 314 1.16 1.51 4.74
N SER A 315 0.30 0.51 4.47
CA SER A 315 0.71 -0.90 4.47
C SER A 315 1.88 -1.17 3.53
N ASN A 316 1.85 -0.62 2.30
CA ASN A 316 2.97 -0.75 1.37
C ASN A 316 4.28 -0.23 1.99
N THR A 317 4.26 0.91 2.69
CA THR A 317 5.47 1.48 3.31
C THR A 317 5.98 0.60 4.45
N THR A 318 5.08 0.12 5.32
CA THR A 318 5.41 -0.80 6.40
C THR A 318 6.11 -2.05 5.90
N HIS A 319 5.65 -2.64 4.80
CA HIS A 319 6.31 -3.82 4.24
C HIS A 319 7.71 -3.54 3.69
N LEU A 320 7.99 -2.32 3.20
CA LEU A 320 9.36 -1.94 2.84
C LEU A 320 10.26 -1.81 4.08
N VAL A 321 9.71 -1.35 5.21
CA VAL A 321 10.42 -1.35 6.51
C VAL A 321 10.75 -2.77 6.93
N GLU A 322 9.77 -3.68 6.92
CA GLU A 322 9.95 -5.10 7.26
C GLU A 322 11.03 -5.77 6.40
N LEU A 323 11.14 -5.42 5.11
CA LEU A 323 12.20 -5.94 4.24
C LEU A 323 13.58 -5.40 4.62
N CYS A 324 13.70 -4.10 4.91
CA CYS A 324 14.97 -3.49 5.29
C CYS A 324 15.48 -3.95 6.67
N GLU A 325 14.59 -4.08 7.65
CA GLU A 325 14.91 -4.51 9.02
C GLU A 325 15.54 -5.91 9.08
N LYS A 326 15.30 -6.77 8.08
CA LYS A 326 15.93 -8.09 7.98
C LYS A 326 17.45 -8.03 7.79
N LYS A 327 18.00 -6.89 7.34
CA LYS A 327 19.43 -6.77 6.96
C LYS A 327 20.12 -5.55 7.54
N LEU A 328 19.42 -4.44 7.81
CA LEU A 328 20.04 -3.18 8.21
C LEU A 328 19.28 -2.48 9.34
N PRO A 329 19.96 -1.68 10.17
CA PRO A 329 19.31 -0.66 10.98
C PRO A 329 18.42 0.20 10.09
N THR A 330 17.12 0.24 10.37
CA THR A 330 16.12 0.86 9.50
C THR A 330 15.37 1.93 10.27
N TYR A 331 15.21 3.11 9.65
CA TYR A 331 14.48 4.22 10.22
C TYR A 331 13.29 4.59 9.35
N PHE A 332 12.08 4.47 9.91
CA PHE A 332 10.83 4.80 9.23
C PHE A 332 10.39 6.23 9.59
N ILE A 333 10.41 7.13 8.60
CA ILE A 333 10.05 8.54 8.79
C ILE A 333 8.94 8.96 7.82
N ASN A 334 8.08 9.89 8.27
CA ASN A 334 7.01 10.45 7.43
C ASN A 334 7.29 11.88 6.93
N ASN A 335 8.39 12.49 7.38
CA ASN A 335 8.76 13.87 7.09
C ASN A 335 10.27 14.06 7.28
N PRO A 336 10.98 14.85 6.46
CA PRO A 336 12.39 15.22 6.69
C PRO A 336 12.66 15.84 8.08
N ASP A 337 11.69 16.49 8.71
CA ASP A 337 11.83 17.07 10.07
C ASP A 337 12.18 16.05 11.14
N LYS A 338 11.90 14.78 10.87
CA LYS A 338 12.25 13.63 11.71
C LYS A 338 13.76 13.40 11.83
N LEU A 339 14.54 13.87 10.87
CA LEU A 339 16.01 13.95 10.98
C LEU A 339 16.37 15.18 11.84
N ILE A 340 16.49 15.03 13.15
CA ILE A 340 16.62 16.18 14.07
C ILE A 340 18.01 16.80 13.99
N SER A 341 19.06 15.96 14.01
CA SER A 341 20.47 16.36 13.89
C SER A 341 21.31 15.21 13.35
N PRO A 342 22.62 15.37 13.08
CA PRO A 342 23.48 14.22 12.74
C PRO A 342 23.51 13.13 13.83
N ASN A 343 23.20 13.47 15.08
CA ASN A 343 23.19 12.52 16.19
C ASN A 343 21.81 11.92 16.45
N GLU A 344 20.72 12.64 16.15
CA GLU A 344 19.38 12.30 16.64
C GLU A 344 18.36 12.19 15.50
N ILE A 345 17.60 11.10 15.50
CA ILE A 345 16.48 10.85 14.59
C ILE A 345 15.24 10.45 15.40
N GLN A 346 14.10 11.06 15.08
CA GLN A 346 12.80 10.58 15.51
C GLN A 346 12.23 9.65 14.42
N HIS A 347 11.83 8.44 14.75
CA HIS A 347 11.34 7.48 13.75
C HIS A 347 10.24 6.62 14.33
N PHE A 348 9.47 5.96 13.47
CA PHE A 348 8.33 5.15 13.89
C PHE A 348 8.72 3.68 13.94
N ASP A 349 8.58 3.08 15.12
CA ASP A 349 8.64 1.63 15.27
C ASP A 349 7.24 1.07 14.99
N PHE A 350 7.12 0.39 13.85
CA PHE A 350 5.87 -0.21 13.41
C PHE A 350 5.41 -1.36 14.34
N HIS A 351 6.34 -2.11 14.95
CA HIS A 351 6.03 -3.26 15.80
C HIS A 351 5.34 -2.82 17.08
N THR A 352 5.83 -1.73 17.69
CA THR A 352 5.23 -1.14 18.90
C THR A 352 4.20 -0.03 18.61
N LYS A 353 4.10 0.40 17.34
CA LYS A 353 3.26 1.49 16.85
C LYS A 353 3.52 2.83 17.57
N ARG A 354 4.80 3.15 17.81
CA ARG A 354 5.21 4.35 18.54
C ARG A 354 6.34 5.09 17.82
N GLU A 355 6.33 6.41 17.95
CA GLU A 355 7.52 7.20 17.62
C GLU A 355 8.57 7.03 18.71
N LEU A 356 9.79 6.73 18.29
CA LEU A 356 10.98 6.60 19.10
C LEU A 356 11.98 7.68 18.71
N VAL A 357 12.90 7.97 19.61
CA VAL A 357 14.08 8.81 19.32
C VAL A 357 15.32 7.93 19.48
N SER A 358 16.13 7.89 18.42
CA SER A 358 17.40 7.17 18.41
C SER A 358 18.55 8.16 18.31
N THR A 359 19.55 7.98 19.18
CA THR A 359 20.81 8.73 19.18
C THR A 359 21.93 7.93 18.52
N ASN A 360 22.97 8.59 18.01
CA ASN A 360 24.08 7.99 17.27
C ASN A 360 23.60 7.14 16.07
N TYR A 361 22.51 7.54 15.42
CA TYR A 361 21.93 6.79 14.31
C TYR A 361 22.75 6.89 13.02
N LEU A 362 23.40 8.04 12.81
CA LEU A 362 24.23 8.31 11.64
C LEU A 362 25.71 7.97 11.97
N PRO A 363 26.35 7.05 11.24
CA PRO A 363 27.75 6.70 11.46
C PRO A 363 28.69 7.90 11.30
N SER A 364 29.83 7.88 11.98
CA SER A 364 30.90 8.86 11.82
C SER A 364 31.86 8.57 10.66
N LEU A 365 31.91 7.32 10.18
CA LEU A 365 32.72 6.93 9.02
C LEU A 365 32.23 7.64 7.75
N ARG A 366 33.16 7.97 6.84
CA ARG A 366 32.87 8.60 5.56
C ARG A 366 33.48 7.81 4.39
N PRO A 367 32.78 7.66 3.26
CA PRO A 367 31.40 8.11 3.03
C PRO A 367 30.38 7.28 3.81
N VAL A 368 29.32 7.91 4.34
CA VAL A 368 28.17 7.17 4.88
C VAL A 368 27.37 6.60 3.71
N ARG A 369 26.96 5.34 3.80
CA ARG A 369 26.22 4.63 2.77
C ARG A 369 24.80 4.37 3.26
N ILE A 370 23.82 5.00 2.64
CA ILE A 370 22.42 4.95 3.09
C ILE A 370 21.54 4.39 1.98
N LEU A 371 20.77 3.34 2.29
CA LEU A 371 19.68 2.91 1.41
C LEU A 371 18.47 3.81 1.64
N ILE A 372 17.86 4.33 0.57
CA ILE A 372 16.64 5.14 0.66
C ILE A 372 15.57 4.56 -0.26
N THR A 373 14.38 4.39 0.29
CA THR A 373 13.17 4.05 -0.48
C THR A 373 11.97 4.79 0.11
N SER A 374 10.84 4.72 -0.58
CA SER A 374 9.60 5.29 -0.09
C SER A 374 8.38 4.51 -0.57
N GLY A 375 7.29 4.61 0.20
CA GLY A 375 6.05 3.95 -0.15
C GLY A 375 5.35 4.53 -1.38
N ALA A 376 4.40 3.77 -1.92
CA ALA A 376 3.59 4.12 -3.09
C ALA A 376 2.73 5.40 -2.93
N SER A 377 2.60 5.90 -1.69
CA SER A 377 1.88 7.12 -1.34
C SER A 377 2.80 8.29 -0.96
N CYS A 378 4.12 8.19 -1.18
CA CYS A 378 5.07 9.24 -0.83
C CYS A 378 5.36 10.17 -2.03
N PRO A 379 5.20 11.51 -1.87
CA PRO A 379 5.70 12.47 -2.86
C PRO A 379 7.21 12.39 -3.05
N ASP A 380 7.66 12.59 -4.28
CA ASP A 380 9.10 12.62 -4.60
C ASP A 380 9.82 13.77 -3.89
N ALA A 381 9.16 14.91 -3.70
CA ALA A 381 9.69 16.06 -2.96
C ALA A 381 10.15 15.70 -1.54
N ILE A 382 9.39 14.88 -0.81
CA ILE A 382 9.78 14.47 0.56
C ILE A 382 11.06 13.63 0.52
N VAL A 383 11.21 12.75 -0.48
CA VAL A 383 12.41 11.92 -0.64
C VAL A 383 13.64 12.80 -0.94
N GLU A 384 13.50 13.79 -1.81
CA GLU A 384 14.57 14.76 -2.07
C GLU A 384 14.93 15.56 -0.81
N ASP A 385 13.95 16.03 -0.05
CA ASP A 385 14.20 16.80 1.18
C ASP A 385 14.96 15.96 2.24
N VAL A 386 14.63 14.67 2.35
CA VAL A 386 15.38 13.73 3.18
C VAL A 386 16.83 13.61 2.71
N ILE A 387 17.06 13.42 1.40
CA ILE A 387 18.41 13.34 0.83
C ILE A 387 19.19 14.64 1.09
N ARG A 388 18.58 15.80 0.85
CA ARG A 388 19.21 17.11 1.05
C ARG A 388 19.57 17.33 2.52
N LYS A 389 18.71 16.95 3.45
CA LYS A 389 18.97 17.10 4.89
C LYS A 389 20.11 16.19 5.36
N LEU A 390 20.18 14.95 4.87
CA LEU A 390 21.33 14.07 5.09
C LEU A 390 22.61 14.61 4.48
N ALA A 391 22.53 15.23 3.29
CA ALA A 391 23.67 15.86 2.65
C ALA A 391 24.20 17.03 3.50
N VAL A 392 23.33 17.83 4.13
CA VAL A 392 23.73 18.85 5.11
C VAL A 392 24.43 18.23 6.32
N PHE A 393 23.88 17.15 6.90
CA PHE A 393 24.46 16.47 8.08
C PHE A 393 25.82 15.79 7.83
N THR A 394 26.21 15.65 6.57
CA THR A 394 27.44 14.97 6.14
C THR A 394 28.41 15.90 5.41
N ASP A 395 28.17 17.22 5.43
CA ASP A 395 28.96 18.21 4.68
C ASP A 395 29.03 17.94 3.15
N SER A 396 27.96 17.36 2.60
CA SER A 396 27.80 16.97 1.18
C SER A 396 26.79 17.84 0.43
N PHE A 397 26.45 19.03 0.93
CA PHE A 397 25.37 19.86 0.36
C PHE A 397 25.58 20.21 -1.12
N ASP A 398 26.82 20.59 -1.51
CA ASP A 398 27.18 20.84 -2.93
C ASP A 398 27.11 19.56 -3.79
N GLY A 399 27.17 18.37 -3.16
CA GLY A 399 27.12 17.09 -3.85
C GLY A 399 25.81 16.87 -4.59
N VAL A 400 24.69 17.34 -4.05
CA VAL A 400 23.37 17.20 -4.67
C VAL A 400 23.29 17.97 -5.99
N GLU A 401 23.71 19.24 -5.98
CA GLU A 401 23.68 20.09 -7.17
C GLU A 401 24.70 19.62 -8.22
N ARG A 402 25.89 19.20 -7.79
CA ARG A 402 26.88 18.58 -8.69
C ARG A 402 26.32 17.33 -9.36
N TYR A 403 25.72 16.43 -8.58
CA TYR A 403 25.12 15.21 -9.12
C TYR A 403 24.00 15.52 -10.12
N LEU A 404 23.08 16.42 -9.74
CA LEU A 404 21.98 16.85 -10.60
C LEU A 404 22.50 17.43 -11.92
N HIS A 405 23.52 18.29 -11.88
CA HIS A 405 24.17 18.82 -13.08
C HIS A 405 24.73 17.69 -13.95
N THR A 406 25.46 16.73 -13.36
CA THR A 406 26.09 15.60 -14.07
C THR A 406 25.10 14.63 -14.72
N ILE A 407 23.88 14.48 -14.18
CA ILE A 407 22.90 13.57 -14.78
C ILE A 407 21.96 14.27 -15.79
N THR A 408 22.01 15.60 -15.86
CA THR A 408 21.18 16.40 -16.76
C THR A 408 21.95 16.94 -17.98
N HIS A 409 23.29 16.99 -17.91
CA HIS A 409 24.21 17.45 -18.94
C HIS A 409 25.30 16.39 -19.16
#